data_AF-A0A383D4Q9-F1
#
_entry.id   AF-A0A383D4Q9-F1
#
_cell.length_a   1.000
_cell.length_b   1.000
_cell.length_c   1.000
_cell.angle_alpha   90.00
_cell.angle_beta   90.00
_cell.angle_gamma   90.00
#
_symmetry.space_group_name_H-M   'P 1'
#
loop_
_entity.id
_entity.type
_entity.pdbx_description
1 polymer ?
#
loop_
_entity_poly.entity_id
_entity_poly.type
_entity_poly.pdbx_seq_one_letter_code
_entity_poly.pdbx_strand_id
1 'polypeptide(L)'
;MKKIKIFIELTRLNKPIGYMLLFWPCLWGLTLAFMQDTNLEKYFIYIIYFFLGSILMRSAGCITNDIVDKDFDKKVARTKNRPIASGKVSVKEGFFYIIVLCSLALLILLQFNTLTIILGISSMTLAFSSPFMKRL
;
A
#
# COMPACT_ATOMS: atom_id res chain seq x y z
N MET A 1 -22.17 9.02 -2.97
CA MET A 1 -21.74 7.85 -3.77
C MET A 1 -20.54 8.12 -4.68
N LYS A 2 -20.49 9.22 -5.47
CA LYS A 2 -19.35 9.51 -6.39
C LYS A 2 -17.96 9.59 -5.71
N LYS A 3 -17.84 10.23 -4.54
CA LYS A 3 -16.56 10.36 -3.81
C LYS A 3 -15.96 9.01 -3.37
N ILE A 4 -16.80 8.08 -2.91
CA ILE A 4 -16.37 6.73 -2.50
C ILE A 4 -15.82 5.95 -3.70
N LYS A 5 -16.50 6.03 -4.86
CA LYS A 5 -16.03 5.39 -6.09
C LYS A 5 -14.66 5.94 -6.52
N ILE A 6 -14.47 7.25 -6.46
CA ILE A 6 -13.18 7.90 -6.77
C ILE A 6 -12.09 7.41 -5.80
N PHE A 7 -12.40 7.29 -4.51
CA PHE A 7 -11.45 6.77 -3.52
C PHE A 7 -11.07 5.31 -3.80
N ILE A 8 -12.03 4.46 -4.12
CA ILE A 8 -11.80 3.05 -4.50
C ILE A 8 -10.94 2.95 -5.75
N GLU A 9 -11.20 3.79 -6.76
CA GLU A 9 -10.38 3.85 -7.99
C GLU A 9 -8.96 4.34 -7.70
N LEU A 10 -8.80 5.35 -6.85
CA LEU A 10 -7.51 5.94 -6.46
C LEU A 10 -6.63 4.92 -5.73
N THR A 11 -7.20 4.27 -4.71
CA THR A 11 -6.54 3.23 -3.91
C THR A 11 -6.41 1.88 -4.62
N ARG A 12 -7.11 1.72 -5.75
CA ARG A 12 -7.23 0.47 -6.52
C ARG A 12 -7.79 -0.70 -5.71
N LEU A 13 -8.64 -0.42 -4.72
CA LEU A 13 -9.34 -1.45 -3.94
C LEU A 13 -10.27 -2.32 -4.80
N ASN A 14 -10.71 -1.80 -5.95
CA ASN A 14 -11.45 -2.56 -6.97
C ASN A 14 -10.60 -3.65 -7.66
N LYS A 15 -9.29 -3.68 -7.46
CA LYS A 15 -8.37 -4.65 -8.08
C LYS A 15 -7.66 -5.47 -6.99
N PRO A 16 -8.31 -6.53 -6.46
CA PRO A 16 -7.80 -7.27 -5.31
C PRO A 16 -6.43 -7.88 -5.52
N ILE A 17 -6.13 -8.25 -6.77
CA ILE A 17 -4.83 -8.82 -7.19
C ILE A 17 -3.64 -8.00 -6.65
N GLY A 18 -3.76 -6.67 -6.59
CA GLY A 18 -2.65 -5.79 -6.24
C GLY A 18 -2.18 -5.93 -4.79
N TYR A 19 -3.11 -5.98 -3.83
CA TYR A 19 -2.76 -6.17 -2.42
C TYR A 19 -2.61 -7.65 -2.07
N MET A 20 -3.30 -8.56 -2.77
CA MET A 20 -3.10 -10.01 -2.59
C MET A 20 -1.68 -10.44 -2.96
N LEU A 21 -1.09 -9.85 -4.00
CA LEU A 21 0.32 -10.09 -4.36
C LEU A 21 1.30 -9.71 -3.25
N LEU A 22 0.96 -8.72 -2.42
CA LEU A 22 1.78 -8.34 -1.26
C LEU A 22 1.48 -9.25 -0.05
N PHE A 23 0.21 -9.62 0.12
CA PHE A 23 -0.25 -10.44 1.23
C PHE A 23 0.27 -11.88 1.19
N TRP A 24 0.23 -12.55 0.03
CA TRP A 24 0.57 -13.98 -0.07
C TRP A 24 2.01 -14.30 0.38
N PRO A 25 3.05 -13.56 -0.07
CA PRO A 25 4.41 -13.77 0.41
C PRO A 25 4.55 -13.55 1.92
N CYS A 26 3.87 -12.53 2.47
CA CYS A 26 3.85 -12.29 3.90
C CYS A 26 3.21 -13.45 4.67
N LEU A 27 2.10 -13.99 4.15
CA LEU A 27 1.43 -15.14 4.75
C LEU A 27 2.32 -16.37 4.75
N TRP A 28 3.00 -16.69 3.64
CA TRP A 28 3.94 -17.81 3.58
C TRP A 28 5.08 -17.65 4.59
N GLY A 29 5.66 -16.46 4.69
CA GLY A 29 6.68 -16.14 5.69
C GLY A 29 6.16 -16.32 7.12
N LEU A 30 4.93 -15.87 7.40
CA LEU A 30 4.29 -16.05 8.69
C LEU A 30 4.04 -17.53 9.01
N THR A 31 3.55 -18.33 8.06
CA THR A 31 3.31 -19.76 8.25
C THR A 31 4.61 -20.51 8.52
N LEU A 32 5.72 -20.15 7.87
CA LEU A 32 7.03 -20.71 8.16
C LEU A 32 7.50 -20.34 9.58
N ALA A 33 7.28 -19.10 10.03
CA ALA A 33 7.59 -18.69 11.39
C ALA A 33 6.71 -19.41 12.44
N PHE A 34 5.44 -19.68 12.11
CA PHE A 34 4.51 -20.42 12.96
C PHE A 34 4.94 -21.88 13.18
N MET A 35 5.69 -22.49 12.26
CA MET A 35 6.26 -23.82 12.48
C MET A 35 7.21 -23.88 13.69
N GLN A 36 7.75 -22.74 14.12
CA GLN A 36 8.61 -22.62 15.31
C GLN A 36 7.85 -22.12 16.55
N ASP A 37 6.90 -21.20 16.37
CA ASP A 37 6.06 -20.64 17.43
C ASP A 37 4.59 -21.05 17.19
N THR A 38 4.15 -22.12 17.86
CA THR A 38 2.84 -22.78 17.64
C THR A 38 1.65 -22.05 18.27
N ASN A 39 1.81 -20.77 18.65
CA ASN A 39 0.72 -19.97 19.20
C ASN A 39 -0.31 -19.59 18.11
N LEU A 40 -1.45 -20.31 18.10
CA LEU A 40 -2.51 -20.13 17.12
C LEU A 40 -3.18 -18.75 17.19
N GLU A 41 -3.40 -18.21 18.38
CA GLU A 41 -4.04 -16.90 18.54
C GLU A 41 -3.21 -15.80 17.87
N LYS A 42 -1.91 -15.80 18.16
CA LYS A 42 -0.94 -14.86 17.57
C LYS A 42 -0.85 -15.02 16.06
N TYR A 43 -0.88 -16.25 15.57
CA TYR A 43 -0.89 -16.53 14.13
C TYR A 43 -2.09 -15.89 13.42
N PHE A 44 -3.31 -16.10 13.92
CA PHE A 44 -4.51 -15.51 13.32
C PHE A 44 -4.52 -13.97 13.40
N ILE A 45 -4.07 -13.39 14.52
CA ILE A 45 -3.94 -11.94 14.66
C ILE A 45 -2.96 -11.39 13.61
N TYR A 46 -1.82 -12.04 13.42
CA TYR A 46 -0.81 -11.59 12.45
C TYR A 46 -1.27 -11.74 11.01
N ILE A 47 -2.08 -12.76 10.67
CA ILE A 47 -2.73 -12.86 9.36
C ILE A 47 -3.55 -11.61 9.07
N ILE A 48 -4.37 -11.17 10.04
CA ILE A 48 -5.21 -9.98 9.90
C ILE A 48 -4.34 -8.73 9.74
N TYR A 49 -3.27 -8.60 10.52
CA TYR A 49 -2.33 -7.49 10.42
C TYR A 49 -1.63 -7.43 9.06
N PHE A 50 -1.14 -8.56 8.53
CA PHE A 50 -0.54 -8.59 7.19
C PHE A 50 -1.56 -8.30 6.10
N PHE A 51 -2.80 -8.78 6.23
CA PHE A 51 -3.85 -8.48 5.26
C PHE A 51 -4.18 -6.99 5.21
N LEU A 52 -4.45 -6.38 6.37
CA LEU A 52 -4.74 -4.94 6.48
C LEU A 52 -3.53 -4.09 6.07
N GLY A 53 -2.34 -4.44 6.54
CA GLY A 53 -1.09 -3.77 6.16
C GLY A 53 -0.85 -3.82 4.66
N SER A 54 -1.11 -4.96 4.02
CA SER A 54 -0.98 -5.11 2.57
C SER A 54 -1.93 -4.20 1.80
N ILE A 55 -3.19 -4.10 2.24
CA ILE A 55 -4.18 -3.20 1.64
C ILE A 55 -3.74 -1.74 1.77
N LEU A 56 -3.35 -1.33 2.97
CA LEU A 56 -2.95 0.05 3.27
C LEU A 56 -1.71 0.46 2.49
N MET A 57 -0.64 -0.34 2.54
CA MET A 57 0.62 -0.05 1.86
C MET A 57 0.51 -0.12 0.34
N ARG A 58 -0.28 -1.07 -0.19
CA ARG A 58 -0.57 -1.09 -1.63
C ARG A 58 -1.31 0.17 -2.06
N SER A 59 -2.32 0.58 -1.30
CA SER A 59 -3.10 1.79 -1.58
C SER A 59 -2.22 3.04 -1.56
N ALA A 60 -1.37 3.19 -0.54
CA ALA A 60 -0.42 4.30 -0.44
C ALA A 60 0.55 4.34 -1.64
N GLY A 61 1.20 3.21 -1.96
CA GLY A 61 2.11 3.12 -3.10
C GLY A 61 1.43 3.43 -4.44
N CYS A 62 0.16 3.06 -4.59
CA CYS A 62 -0.64 3.37 -5.77
C CYS A 62 -0.91 4.87 -5.92
N ILE A 63 -1.20 5.58 -4.81
CA ILE A 63 -1.38 7.03 -4.81
C ILE A 63 -0.05 7.73 -5.11
N THR A 64 1.05 7.28 -4.52
CA THR A 64 2.40 7.80 -4.81
C THR A 64 2.72 7.71 -6.30
N ASN A 65 2.45 6.56 -6.92
CA ASN A 65 2.63 6.38 -8.36
C ASN A 65 1.77 7.38 -9.16
N ASP A 66 0.51 7.57 -8.79
CA ASP A 66 -0.39 8.51 -9.50
C ASP A 66 0.03 9.98 -9.34
N ILE A 67 0.61 10.35 -8.18
CA ILE A 67 1.18 11.69 -7.96
C ILE A 67 2.41 11.90 -8.83
N VAL A 68 3.35 10.96 -8.77
CA VAL A 68 4.63 11.05 -9.48
C VAL A 68 4.38 11.04 -11.00
N ASP A 69 3.54 10.13 -11.49
CA ASP A 69 3.29 9.93 -12.92
C ASP A 69 2.16 10.82 -13.48
N LYS A 70 1.61 11.76 -12.70
CA LYS A 70 0.46 12.61 -13.07
C LYS A 70 0.54 13.22 -14.47
N ASP A 71 1.67 13.84 -14.83
CA ASP A 71 1.81 14.56 -16.10
C ASP A 71 2.03 13.63 -17.30
N PHE A 72 2.61 12.45 -17.05
CA PHE A 72 2.72 11.39 -18.04
C PHE A 72 1.39 10.69 -18.26
N ASP A 73 0.68 10.38 -17.17
CA ASP A 73 -0.61 9.71 -17.21
C ASP A 73 -1.65 10.50 -18.00
N LYS A 74 -1.63 11.83 -17.92
CA LYS A 74 -2.48 12.71 -18.74
C LYS A 74 -2.31 12.51 -20.25
N LYS A 75 -1.11 12.14 -20.69
CA LYS A 75 -0.77 11.97 -22.11
C LYS A 75 -1.08 10.56 -22.64
N VAL A 76 -1.42 9.61 -21.78
CA VAL A 76 -1.61 8.20 -22.13
C VAL A 76 -3.09 7.82 -22.10
N ALA A 77 -3.62 7.33 -23.23
CA ALA A 77 -5.05 7.01 -23.37
C ALA A 77 -5.61 6.08 -22.27
N ARG A 78 -4.80 5.12 -21.81
CA ARG A 78 -5.14 4.17 -20.75
C ARG A 78 -5.20 4.78 -19.34
N THR A 79 -4.39 5.81 -19.05
CA THR A 79 -4.19 6.32 -17.69
C THR A 79 -4.63 7.77 -17.50
N LYS A 80 -5.01 8.48 -18.58
CA LYS A 80 -5.52 9.86 -18.53
C LYS A 80 -6.73 10.06 -17.60
N ASN A 81 -7.51 9.01 -17.39
CA ASN A 81 -8.72 9.03 -16.57
C ASN A 81 -8.47 8.73 -15.08
N ARG A 82 -7.21 8.45 -14.68
CA ARG A 82 -6.85 8.23 -13.27
C ARG A 82 -7.27 9.43 -12.41
N PRO A 83 -7.67 9.25 -11.14
CA PRO A 83 -8.24 10.33 -10.34
C PRO A 83 -7.34 11.57 -10.22
N ILE A 84 -6.02 11.39 -10.05
CA ILE A 84 -5.07 12.51 -9.94
C ILE A 84 -4.72 13.11 -11.31
N ALA A 85 -4.56 12.29 -12.35
CA ALA A 85 -4.28 12.75 -13.71
C ALA A 85 -5.43 13.57 -14.30
N SER A 86 -6.68 13.12 -14.09
CA SER A 86 -7.91 13.78 -14.54
C SER A 86 -8.38 14.94 -13.67
N GLY A 87 -7.67 15.22 -12.56
CA GLY A 87 -8.01 16.33 -11.64
C GLY A 87 -9.22 16.08 -10.73
N LYS A 88 -9.76 14.85 -10.69
CA LYS A 88 -10.83 14.46 -9.75
C LYS A 88 -10.37 14.46 -8.29
N VAL A 89 -9.06 14.29 -8.07
CA VAL A 89 -8.40 14.36 -6.77
C VAL A 89 -7.17 15.25 -6.93
N SER A 90 -7.02 16.24 -6.06
CA SER A 90 -5.84 17.11 -6.06
C SER A 90 -4.60 16.37 -5.55
N VAL A 91 -3.41 16.83 -5.94
CA VAL A 91 -2.14 16.26 -5.45
C VAL A 91 -2.03 16.42 -3.92
N LYS A 92 -2.51 17.54 -3.38
CA LYS A 92 -2.54 17.81 -1.94
C LYS A 92 -3.42 16.79 -1.20
N GLU A 93 -4.62 16.51 -1.71
CA GLU A 93 -5.49 15.46 -1.15
C GLU A 93 -4.87 14.06 -1.28
N GLY A 94 -4.24 13.76 -2.42
CA GLY A 94 -3.51 12.50 -2.60
C GLY A 94 -2.40 12.33 -1.55
N PHE A 95 -1.61 13.38 -1.30
CA PHE A 95 -0.57 13.36 -0.28
C PHE A 95 -1.13 13.17 1.13
N PHE A 96 -2.24 13.85 1.45
CA PHE A 96 -2.95 13.65 2.71
C PHE A 96 -3.40 12.19 2.88
N TYR A 97 -3.95 11.56 1.84
CA TYR A 97 -4.32 10.14 1.91
C TYR A 97 -3.13 9.22 2.10
N ILE A 98 -1.98 9.50 1.48
CA ILE A 98 -0.75 8.73 1.72
C ILE A 98 -0.36 8.80 3.20
N ILE A 99 -0.34 10.00 3.79
CA ILE A 99 0.02 10.17 5.21
C ILE A 99 -0.93 9.37 6.10
N VAL A 100 -2.24 9.45 5.87
CA VAL A 100 -3.24 8.72 6.66
C VAL A 100 -3.04 7.21 6.52
N LEU A 101 -2.90 6.70 5.29
CA LEU A 101 -2.70 5.27 5.04
C LEU A 101 -1.40 4.74 5.66
N CYS A 102 -0.31 5.49 5.52
CA CYS A 102 0.98 5.15 6.12
C CYS A 102 0.93 5.21 7.65
N SER A 103 0.21 6.17 8.23
CA SER A 103 0.03 6.26 9.69
C SER A 103 -0.73 5.05 10.23
N LEU A 104 -1.81 4.63 9.56
CA LEU A 104 -2.55 3.42 9.91
C LEU A 104 -1.69 2.17 9.76
N ALA A 105 -0.90 2.07 8.68
CA ALA A 105 0.02 0.96 8.49
C ALA A 105 1.13 0.93 9.56
N LEU A 106 1.60 2.10 10.00
CA LEU A 106 2.57 2.21 11.08
C LEU A 106 1.99 1.71 12.42
N LEU A 107 0.73 2.03 12.74
CA LEU A 107 0.08 1.51 13.95
C LEU A 107 0.03 -0.02 13.98
N ILE A 108 -0.19 -0.65 12.81
CA ILE A 108 -0.12 -2.11 12.66
C ILE A 108 1.32 -2.59 12.84
N LEU A 109 2.30 -1.93 12.21
CA LEU A 109 3.72 -2.30 12.30
C LEU A 109 4.24 -2.26 13.73
N LEU A 110 3.79 -1.30 14.54
CA LEU A 110 4.18 -1.16 15.96
C LEU A 110 3.69 -2.31 16.84
N GLN A 111 2.77 -3.15 16.37
CA GLN A 111 2.35 -4.37 17.10
C GLN A 111 3.35 -5.53 16.96
N PHE A 112 4.36 -5.39 16.09
CA PHE A 112 5.40 -6.40 15.87
C PHE A 112 6.63 -6.14 16.75
N ASN A 113 7.59 -7.07 16.73
CA ASN A 113 8.85 -6.91 17.46
C ASN A 113 9.74 -5.81 16.85
N THR A 114 10.71 -5.32 17.62
CA THR A 114 11.62 -4.23 17.24
C THR A 114 12.37 -4.50 15.94
N LEU A 115 12.79 -5.75 15.69
CA LEU A 115 13.48 -6.12 14.46
C LEU A 115 12.57 -5.93 13.23
N THR A 116 11.33 -6.40 13.31
CA THR A 116 10.34 -6.22 12.24
C THR A 116 10.02 -4.74 12.02
N ILE A 117 9.93 -3.93 13.07
CA ILE A 117 9.69 -2.48 12.97
C ILE A 117 10.84 -1.81 12.20
N ILE A 118 12.10 -2.07 12.59
CA ILE A 118 13.28 -1.48 11.94
C ILE A 118 13.34 -1.87 10.46
N LEU A 119 13.15 -3.16 10.15
CA LEU A 119 13.15 -3.65 8.77
C LEU A 119 11.99 -3.05 7.95
N GLY A 120 10.80 -2.96 8.55
CA GLY A 120 9.61 -2.38 7.92
C GLY A 120 9.83 -0.91 7.55
N ILE A 121 10.32 -0.09 8.49
CA ILE A 121 10.64 1.31 8.24
C ILE A 121 11.74 1.45 7.18
N SER A 122 12.80 0.64 7.28
CA SER A 122 13.92 0.68 6.32
C SER A 122 13.46 0.34 4.89
N SER A 123 12.50 -0.58 4.75
CA SER A 123 11.95 -0.98 3.45
C SER A 123 11.14 0.14 2.76
N MET A 124 10.63 1.13 3.51
CA MET A 124 9.86 2.24 2.94
C MET A 124 10.68 3.02 1.92
N THR A 125 11.97 3.23 2.18
CA THR A 125 12.88 3.93 1.26
C THR A 125 12.88 3.30 -0.13
N LEU A 126 12.89 1.96 -0.20
CA LEU A 126 12.82 1.21 -1.45
C LEU A 126 11.42 1.30 -2.11
N ALA A 127 10.36 1.22 -1.29
CA ALA A 127 9.00 1.28 -1.80
C ALA A 127 8.65 2.64 -2.43
N PHE A 128 9.14 3.75 -1.85
CA PHE A 128 8.87 5.10 -2.34
C PHE A 128 9.86 5.55 -3.43
N SER A 129 11.04 4.94 -3.56
CA SER A 129 11.98 5.24 -4.64
C SER A 129 11.61 4.55 -5.96
N SER A 130 10.88 3.42 -5.91
CA SER A 130 10.53 2.63 -7.10
C SER A 130 9.86 3.41 -8.25
N PRO A 131 8.98 4.41 -8.03
CA PRO A 131 8.36 5.17 -9.11
C PRO A 131 9.38 6.04 -9.87
N PHE A 132 10.38 6.56 -9.17
CA PHE A 132 11.42 7.42 -9.75
C PHE A 132 12.38 6.62 -10.62
N MET A 133 12.62 5.35 -10.28
CA MET A 133 13.50 4.47 -11.06
C MET A 133 13.00 4.18 -12.48
N LYS A 134 11.70 4.39 -12.79
CA LYS A 134 11.20 4.25 -14.17
C LYS A 134 11.73 5.33 -15.13
N ARG A 135 12.47 6.31 -14.62
CA ARG A 135 12.91 7.52 -15.32
C ARG A 135 14.43 7.65 -15.43
N LEU A 136 15.17 6.69 -14.87
CA LEU A 136 16.61 6.50 -15.06
C LEU A 136 16.80 5.53 -16.24
#